data_AF-A0A960AKQ7-F1
#
_entry.id   AF-A0A960AKQ7-F1
#
_cell.length_a   1.000
_cell.length_b   1.000
_cell.length_c   1.000
_cell.angle_alpha   90.00
_cell.angle_beta   90.00
_cell.angle_gamma   90.00
#
_symmetry.space_group_name_H-M   'P 1'
#
loop_
_entity.id
_entity.type
_entity.pdbx_description
1 polymer ?
#
loop_
_entity_poly.entity_id
_entity_poly.type
_entity_poly.pdbx_seq_one_letter_code
_entity_poly.pdbx_strand_id
1 'polypeptide(L)'
;MEPEITAPVDLCLPDGTLNRDAVGWTRHPLHRANLRGWGRSKRWEYWCVQAPDWALSVTISHIDYLALHQVWFVDFTTGEQIDTGAIVPLARGPVLPDRSGGGPARTRTKKLAIDLVPNTQGVRLVARTDRVDADVQITRPAGHESMAVVIPWSDKRFQYTEKDNTLPASGTVVVDGRDYPLPDGQTWAVLDHGRGKWPYDTTWNWASASGAVGDHVIGLQFGGKWTVGTGMTENALCIDGRVSKISQELEWTYGPWLEPWTVRGDDVDVTFHPRFERATKTNVGVIFTEVHQCFGHWTGTVRAEGVEYAVDGIRGFAEQAQMRW
;
A
#
# COMPACT_ATOMS: atom_id res chain seq x y z
N MET A 1 -2.67 16.90 17.90
CA MET A 1 -1.71 15.81 17.70
C MET A 1 -2.50 14.51 17.63
N GLU A 2 -2.29 13.70 16.60
CA GLU A 2 -3.00 12.43 16.43
C GLU A 2 -2.59 11.44 17.52
N PRO A 3 -3.52 10.73 18.18
CA PRO A 3 -3.20 9.81 19.26
C PRO A 3 -2.47 8.57 18.73
N GLU A 4 -1.35 8.23 19.36
CA GLU A 4 -0.66 6.97 19.11
C GLU A 4 -1.23 5.86 19.99
N ILE A 5 -1.56 4.73 19.37
CA ILE A 5 -2.00 3.51 20.05
C ILE A 5 -0.78 2.61 20.24
N THR A 6 -0.55 2.19 21.48
CA THR A 6 0.64 1.41 21.87
C THR A 6 0.29 0.01 22.42
N ALA A 7 -1.01 -0.32 22.48
CA ALA A 7 -1.50 -1.62 22.92
C ALA A 7 -2.47 -2.23 21.88
N PRO A 8 -2.60 -3.56 21.81
CA PRO A 8 -3.57 -4.22 20.94
C PRO A 8 -5.00 -3.71 21.17
N VAL A 9 -5.72 -3.47 20.07
CA VAL A 9 -7.09 -2.93 20.12
C VAL A 9 -7.98 -3.58 19.06
N ASP A 10 -9.27 -3.72 19.36
CA ASP A 10 -10.27 -4.10 18.38
C ASP A 10 -10.75 -2.90 17.58
N LEU A 11 -10.80 -3.02 16.26
CA LEU A 11 -11.29 -1.97 15.38
C LEU A 11 -12.79 -1.69 15.57
N CYS A 12 -13.57 -2.72 15.90
CA CYS A 12 -15.02 -2.63 16.04
C CYS A 12 -15.50 -3.10 17.41
N LEU A 13 -16.56 -2.45 17.90
CA LEU A 13 -17.36 -2.92 19.03
C LEU A 13 -18.17 -4.17 18.65
N PRO A 14 -18.76 -4.90 19.63
CA PRO A 14 -19.58 -6.08 19.34
C PRO A 14 -20.77 -5.82 18.40
N ASP A 15 -21.30 -4.60 18.34
CA ASP A 15 -22.37 -4.21 17.42
C ASP A 15 -21.89 -3.92 15.99
N GLY A 16 -20.57 -3.95 15.75
CA GLY A 16 -19.94 -3.72 14.46
C GLY A 16 -19.70 -2.24 14.11
N THR A 17 -19.96 -1.31 15.04
CA THR A 17 -19.55 0.10 14.92
C THR A 17 -18.07 0.29 15.27
N LEU A 18 -17.51 1.42 14.83
CA LEU A 18 -16.12 1.79 15.13
C LEU A 18 -15.89 1.85 16.64
N ASN A 19 -14.86 1.15 17.12
CA ASN A 19 -14.36 1.38 18.47
C ASN A 19 -13.60 2.70 18.51
N ARG A 20 -14.06 3.67 19.32
CA ARG A 20 -13.41 4.98 19.42
C ARG A 20 -12.01 4.92 20.05
N ASP A 21 -11.74 3.91 20.87
CA ASP A 21 -10.39 3.66 21.41
C ASP A 21 -9.41 3.14 20.34
N ALA A 22 -9.93 2.69 19.20
CA ALA A 22 -9.11 2.28 18.06
C ALA A 22 -8.75 3.44 17.12
N VAL A 23 -9.31 4.65 17.34
CA VAL A 23 -9.04 5.83 16.52
C VAL A 23 -7.70 6.42 16.93
N GLY A 24 -6.71 6.23 16.07
CA GLY A 24 -5.34 6.62 16.29
C GLY A 24 -4.44 6.01 15.23
N TRP A 25 -3.14 6.20 15.41
CA TRP A 25 -2.11 5.61 14.58
C TRP A 25 -1.19 4.71 15.41
N THR A 26 -0.47 3.80 14.76
CA THR A 26 0.41 2.82 15.42
C THR A 26 1.70 2.64 14.63
N ARG A 27 2.75 2.22 15.33
CA ARG A 27 4.04 1.80 14.74
C ARG A 27 4.14 0.31 14.39
N HIS A 28 3.12 -0.45 14.75
CA HIS A 28 3.05 -1.90 14.58
C HIS A 28 1.59 -2.32 14.34
N PRO A 29 1.32 -3.50 13.75
CA PRO A 29 -0.03 -3.98 13.50
C PRO A 29 -0.78 -4.40 14.78
N LEU A 30 -1.21 -3.40 15.57
CA LEU A 30 -1.86 -3.58 16.87
C LEU A 30 -3.38 -3.79 16.75
N HIS A 31 -4.00 -3.32 15.67
CA HIS A 31 -5.43 -3.44 15.43
C HIS A 31 -5.81 -4.85 14.98
N ARG A 32 -6.81 -5.44 15.65
CA ARG A 32 -7.58 -6.55 15.09
C ARG A 32 -8.78 -5.97 14.35
N ALA A 33 -8.80 -6.07 13.03
CA ALA A 33 -9.88 -5.57 12.19
C ALA A 33 -11.07 -6.54 12.12
N ASN A 34 -11.74 -6.72 13.26
CA ASN A 34 -12.91 -7.58 13.48
C ASN A 34 -14.20 -7.04 12.81
N LEU A 35 -14.14 -6.75 11.50
CA LEU A 35 -15.24 -6.17 10.72
C LEU A 35 -16.48 -7.07 10.71
N ARG A 36 -17.64 -6.47 10.98
CA ARG A 36 -18.96 -7.13 10.94
C ARG A 36 -19.87 -6.52 9.87
N GLY A 37 -20.82 -7.33 9.38
CA GLY A 37 -21.82 -6.92 8.40
C GLY A 37 -21.42 -7.24 6.96
N TRP A 38 -22.35 -7.02 6.04
CA TRP A 38 -22.22 -7.37 4.63
C TRP A 38 -22.58 -6.19 3.71
N GLY A 39 -21.94 -6.14 2.54
CA GLY A 39 -22.20 -5.18 1.46
C GLY A 39 -21.36 -3.91 1.49
N ARG A 40 -20.51 -3.74 2.52
CA ARG A 40 -19.67 -2.54 2.69
C ARG A 40 -18.30 -2.81 3.30
N SER A 41 -18.04 -4.03 3.78
CA SER A 41 -16.74 -4.38 4.34
C SER A 41 -15.76 -4.65 3.20
N LYS A 42 -14.64 -3.94 3.25
CA LYS A 42 -13.61 -3.93 2.22
C LYS A 42 -12.32 -4.38 2.89
N ARG A 43 -11.69 -5.40 2.34
CA ARG A 43 -10.45 -6.00 2.85
C ARG A 43 -9.49 -6.18 1.69
N TRP A 44 -8.23 -5.82 1.85
CA TRP A 44 -7.20 -6.13 0.87
C TRP A 44 -5.82 -6.28 1.47
N GLU A 45 -5.01 -7.11 0.83
CA GLU A 45 -3.55 -6.99 0.83
C GLU A 45 -3.13 -6.52 -0.55
N TYR A 46 -2.38 -5.43 -0.61
CA TYR A 46 -1.63 -5.02 -1.79
C TYR A 46 -0.15 -5.06 -1.44
N TRP A 47 0.63 -5.73 -2.27
CA TRP A 47 2.08 -5.68 -2.20
C TRP A 47 2.62 -5.18 -3.52
N CYS A 48 3.60 -4.28 -3.48
CA CYS A 48 4.40 -3.92 -4.65
C CYS A 48 5.87 -4.13 -4.34
N VAL A 49 6.55 -4.91 -5.18
CA VAL A 49 8.01 -5.08 -5.19
C VAL A 49 8.55 -4.30 -6.38
N GLN A 50 9.49 -3.41 -6.13
CA GLN A 50 10.05 -2.51 -7.12
C GLN A 50 11.57 -2.64 -7.17
N ALA A 51 12.08 -2.98 -8.36
CA ALA A 51 13.49 -2.99 -8.72
C ALA A 51 13.80 -1.76 -9.62
N PRO A 52 15.05 -1.56 -10.07
CA PRO A 52 15.38 -0.39 -10.89
C PRO A 52 14.60 -0.33 -12.20
N ASP A 53 14.40 -1.48 -12.84
CA ASP A 53 13.89 -1.55 -14.22
C ASP A 53 12.54 -2.27 -14.34
N TRP A 54 11.96 -2.73 -13.24
CA TRP A 54 10.64 -3.38 -13.24
C TRP A 54 9.91 -3.21 -11.91
N ALA A 55 8.60 -3.44 -11.94
CA ALA A 55 7.78 -3.59 -10.73
C ALA A 55 6.81 -4.76 -10.85
N LEU A 56 6.59 -5.45 -9.74
CA LEU A 56 5.58 -6.50 -9.57
C LEU A 56 4.63 -6.05 -8.48
N SER A 57 3.32 -6.07 -8.74
CA SER A 57 2.31 -5.87 -7.70
C SER A 57 1.33 -7.02 -7.66
N VAL A 58 0.87 -7.35 -6.45
CA VAL A 58 -0.16 -8.35 -6.22
C VAL A 58 -1.25 -7.78 -5.32
N THR A 59 -2.49 -8.11 -5.65
CA THR A 59 -3.66 -7.70 -4.87
C THR A 59 -4.51 -8.91 -4.53
N ILE A 60 -4.85 -9.07 -3.25
CA ILE A 60 -5.89 -9.98 -2.79
C ILE A 60 -6.96 -9.13 -2.12
N SER A 61 -8.13 -8.95 -2.74
CA SER A 61 -9.22 -8.16 -2.15
C SER A 61 -10.52 -8.95 -1.95
N HIS A 62 -11.32 -8.50 -0.98
CA HIS A 62 -12.65 -9.00 -0.67
C HIS A 62 -13.55 -7.83 -0.30
N ILE A 63 -14.61 -7.62 -1.09
CA ILE A 63 -15.52 -6.46 -0.99
C ILE A 63 -16.96 -6.90 -0.66
N ASP A 64 -17.08 -8.02 0.04
CA ASP A 64 -18.31 -8.72 0.48
C ASP A 64 -19.09 -9.45 -0.62
N TYR A 65 -19.40 -8.79 -1.73
CA TYR A 65 -20.16 -9.39 -2.84
C TYR A 65 -19.27 -9.83 -4.00
N LEU A 66 -18.01 -9.39 -4.00
CA LEU A 66 -17.02 -9.66 -5.04
C LEU A 66 -15.64 -9.78 -4.41
N ALA A 67 -14.78 -10.61 -4.98
CA ALA A 67 -13.35 -10.58 -4.74
C ALA A 67 -12.64 -10.23 -6.04
N LEU A 68 -11.64 -9.35 -5.95
CA LEU A 68 -10.78 -9.00 -7.07
C LEU A 68 -9.34 -9.33 -6.69
N HIS A 69 -8.70 -10.12 -7.53
CA HIS A 69 -7.32 -10.53 -7.37
C HIS A 69 -6.53 -10.16 -8.58
N GLN A 70 -5.27 -9.80 -8.39
CA GLN A 70 -4.44 -9.32 -9.48
C GLN A 70 -2.98 -9.69 -9.25
N VAL A 71 -2.32 -10.11 -10.32
CA VAL A 71 -0.87 -10.09 -10.44
C VAL A 71 -0.57 -9.18 -11.62
N TRP A 72 0.18 -8.10 -11.35
CA TRP A 72 0.55 -7.12 -12.37
C TRP A 72 2.05 -6.94 -12.38
N PHE A 73 2.64 -6.96 -13.58
CA PHE A 73 4.06 -6.78 -13.79
C PHE A 73 4.30 -5.73 -14.87
N VAL A 74 5.38 -4.96 -14.73
CA VAL A 74 5.86 -4.03 -15.76
C VAL A 74 7.38 -4.09 -15.89
N ASP A 75 7.86 -4.07 -17.13
CA ASP A 75 9.26 -3.78 -17.48
C ASP A 75 9.32 -2.30 -17.89
N PHE A 76 10.00 -1.47 -17.10
CA PHE A 76 10.13 -0.03 -17.36
C PHE A 76 11.07 0.30 -18.51
N THR A 77 11.93 -0.64 -18.94
CA THR A 77 12.81 -0.43 -20.09
C THR A 77 12.05 -0.61 -21.40
N THR A 78 11.19 -1.62 -21.47
CA THR A 78 10.40 -1.90 -22.69
C THR A 78 9.02 -1.24 -22.68
N GLY A 79 8.50 -0.91 -21.49
CA GLY A 79 7.11 -0.48 -21.28
C GLY A 79 6.10 -1.64 -21.32
N GLU A 80 6.55 -2.89 -21.47
CA GLU A 80 5.67 -4.05 -21.50
C GLU A 80 5.00 -4.26 -20.13
N GLN A 81 3.69 -4.54 -20.15
CA GLN A 81 2.90 -4.84 -18.97
C GLN A 81 2.19 -6.18 -19.10
N ILE A 82 2.07 -6.86 -17.98
CA ILE A 82 1.21 -8.04 -17.81
C ILE A 82 0.22 -7.72 -16.71
N ASP A 83 -1.07 -7.88 -17.01
CA ASP A 83 -2.15 -7.71 -16.05
C ASP A 83 -3.02 -8.97 -16.03
N THR A 84 -2.76 -9.84 -15.06
CA THR A 84 -3.60 -11.02 -14.81
C THR A 84 -4.57 -10.73 -13.67
N GLY A 85 -5.80 -10.38 -14.02
CA GLY A 85 -6.90 -10.19 -13.08
C GLY A 85 -7.85 -11.39 -12.96
N ALA A 86 -8.40 -11.59 -11.76
CA ALA A 86 -9.48 -12.52 -11.50
C ALA A 86 -10.58 -11.89 -10.64
N ILE A 87 -11.79 -11.87 -11.18
CA ILE A 87 -13.00 -11.40 -10.49
C ILE A 87 -13.80 -12.64 -10.06
N VAL A 88 -14.03 -12.79 -8.76
CA VAL A 88 -14.72 -13.95 -8.18
C VAL A 88 -16.04 -13.54 -7.52
N PRO A 89 -17.19 -13.96 -8.07
CA PRO A 89 -18.50 -13.65 -7.50
C PRO A 89 -18.68 -14.17 -6.08
N LEU A 90 -19.48 -13.46 -5.28
CA LEU A 90 -19.77 -13.78 -3.88
C LEU A 90 -18.52 -13.82 -2.99
N ALA A 91 -17.43 -13.18 -3.46
CA ALA A 91 -16.16 -13.06 -2.78
C ALA A 91 -15.60 -14.40 -2.23
N ARG A 92 -15.87 -15.51 -2.94
CA ARG A 92 -15.45 -16.85 -2.49
C ARG A 92 -13.95 -17.07 -2.66
N GLY A 93 -13.32 -17.68 -1.67
CA GLY A 93 -11.98 -18.24 -1.79
C GLY A 93 -10.80 -17.48 -1.18
N PRO A 94 -10.76 -16.13 -1.10
CA PRO A 94 -9.62 -15.49 -0.48
C PRO A 94 -9.61 -15.70 1.03
N VAL A 95 -8.40 -15.89 1.57
CA VAL A 95 -8.12 -15.86 3.00
C VAL A 95 -7.43 -14.53 3.28
N LEU A 96 -7.99 -13.75 4.19
CA LEU A 96 -7.46 -12.46 4.62
C LEU A 96 -7.57 -12.39 6.15
N PRO A 97 -6.45 -12.37 6.90
CA PRO A 97 -6.51 -12.29 8.35
C PRO A 97 -7.02 -10.92 8.82
N ASP A 98 -7.61 -10.89 10.02
CA ASP A 98 -8.10 -9.66 10.64
C ASP A 98 -6.97 -8.75 11.14
N ARG A 99 -5.80 -9.33 11.44
CA ARG A 99 -4.60 -8.59 11.81
C ARG A 99 -3.56 -8.78 10.72
N SER A 100 -2.96 -7.68 10.28
CA SER A 100 -1.82 -7.73 9.37
C SER A 100 -0.68 -8.54 9.97
N GLY A 101 -0.06 -9.40 9.15
CA GLY A 101 0.96 -10.36 9.61
C GLY A 101 0.45 -11.46 10.56
N GLY A 102 -0.83 -11.44 10.97
CA GLY A 102 -1.40 -12.42 11.92
C GLY A 102 -1.66 -13.80 11.35
N GLY A 103 -1.42 -14.00 10.06
CA GLY A 103 -1.60 -15.25 9.34
C GLY A 103 -1.39 -15.07 7.84
N PRO A 104 -1.48 -16.15 7.06
CA PRO A 104 -1.31 -16.06 5.62
C PRO A 104 -2.51 -15.39 4.94
N ALA A 105 -2.24 -14.54 3.95
CA ALA A 105 -3.25 -14.10 2.99
C ALA A 105 -3.09 -14.87 1.68
N ARG A 106 -4.18 -15.42 1.14
CA ARG A 106 -4.11 -16.36 0.01
C ARG A 106 -5.30 -16.25 -0.92
N THR A 107 -5.08 -16.51 -2.20
CA THR A 107 -6.15 -16.76 -3.16
C THR A 107 -5.72 -17.75 -4.23
N ARG A 108 -6.68 -18.49 -4.79
CA ARG A 108 -6.50 -19.42 -5.90
C ARG A 108 -7.67 -19.29 -6.87
N THR A 109 -7.35 -19.09 -8.14
CA THR A 109 -8.32 -19.05 -9.23
C THR A 109 -7.79 -19.88 -10.40
N LYS A 110 -8.54 -19.97 -11.50
CA LYS A 110 -8.05 -20.62 -12.72
C LYS A 110 -6.89 -19.86 -13.39
N LYS A 111 -6.80 -18.53 -13.19
CA LYS A 111 -5.85 -17.66 -13.89
C LYS A 111 -4.63 -17.28 -13.06
N LEU A 112 -4.79 -17.24 -11.73
CA LEU A 112 -3.74 -16.80 -10.82
C LEU A 112 -3.84 -17.49 -9.46
N ALA A 113 -2.69 -17.55 -8.80
CA ALA A 113 -2.51 -17.98 -7.42
C ALA A 113 -1.58 -17.00 -6.69
N ILE A 114 -1.98 -16.56 -5.48
CA ILE A 114 -1.14 -15.70 -4.64
C ILE A 114 -1.10 -16.28 -3.22
N ASP A 115 0.08 -16.40 -2.65
CA ASP A 115 0.33 -16.64 -1.23
C ASP A 115 1.20 -15.55 -0.63
N LEU A 116 0.72 -14.95 0.45
CA LEU A 116 1.47 -14.02 1.28
C LEU A 116 1.58 -14.69 2.64
N VAL A 117 2.75 -15.26 2.96
CA VAL A 117 2.95 -16.08 4.15
C VAL A 117 3.93 -15.38 5.09
N PRO A 118 3.46 -14.82 6.22
CA PRO A 118 4.35 -14.32 7.26
C PRO A 118 5.28 -15.44 7.75
N ASN A 119 6.54 -15.09 8.00
CA ASN A 119 7.56 -15.96 8.54
C ASN A 119 8.46 -15.18 9.52
N THR A 120 9.50 -15.84 10.05
CA THR A 120 10.38 -15.23 11.05
C THR A 120 11.23 -14.07 10.54
N GLN A 121 11.36 -13.91 9.22
CA GLN A 121 12.14 -12.85 8.59
C GLN A 121 11.28 -11.73 8.00
N GLY A 122 9.96 -11.89 7.93
CA GLY A 122 9.04 -10.97 7.24
C GLY A 122 7.92 -11.73 6.55
N VAL A 123 7.81 -11.62 5.23
CA VAL A 123 6.75 -12.26 4.42
C VAL A 123 7.37 -12.93 3.20
N ARG A 124 6.95 -14.17 2.91
CA ARG A 124 7.20 -14.80 1.60
C ARG A 124 6.00 -14.55 0.70
N LEU A 125 6.23 -13.87 -0.42
CA LEU A 125 5.28 -13.63 -1.49
C LEU A 125 5.51 -14.65 -2.59
N VAL A 126 4.51 -15.49 -2.87
CA VAL A 126 4.49 -16.37 -4.04
C VAL A 126 3.32 -15.97 -4.93
N ALA A 127 3.58 -15.67 -6.20
CA ALA A 127 2.55 -15.29 -7.16
C ALA A 127 2.77 -16.02 -8.48
N ARG A 128 1.71 -16.69 -8.99
CA ARG A 128 1.77 -17.48 -10.22
C ARG A 128 0.61 -17.19 -11.14
N THR A 129 0.92 -17.02 -12.42
CA THR A 129 -0.02 -16.94 -13.55
C THR A 129 0.49 -17.85 -14.67
N ASP A 130 -0.09 -17.76 -15.86
CA ASP A 130 0.45 -18.40 -17.07
C ASP A 130 1.75 -17.76 -17.57
N ARG A 131 1.99 -16.48 -17.24
CA ARG A 131 3.14 -15.70 -17.70
C ARG A 131 4.12 -15.32 -16.59
N VAL A 132 3.68 -15.24 -15.33
CA VAL A 132 4.49 -14.78 -14.18
C VAL A 132 4.66 -15.91 -13.17
N ASP A 133 5.89 -16.17 -12.74
CA ASP A 133 6.22 -16.99 -11.57
C ASP A 133 7.15 -16.19 -10.65
N ALA A 134 6.67 -15.83 -9.48
CA ALA A 134 7.40 -15.04 -8.49
C ALA A 134 7.44 -15.79 -7.15
N ASP A 135 8.62 -15.82 -6.54
CA ASP A 135 8.89 -16.32 -5.20
C ASP A 135 9.88 -15.37 -4.53
N VAL A 136 9.33 -14.45 -3.74
CA VAL A 136 10.05 -13.30 -3.18
C VAL A 136 10.00 -13.37 -1.66
N GLN A 137 11.16 -13.36 -1.03
CA GLN A 137 11.29 -13.10 0.39
C GLN A 137 11.39 -11.60 0.63
N ILE A 138 10.38 -11.06 1.29
CA ILE A 138 10.36 -9.67 1.77
C ILE A 138 10.82 -9.67 3.21
N THR A 139 11.96 -9.05 3.47
CA THR A 139 12.59 -9.04 4.77
C THR A 139 12.13 -7.83 5.56
N ARG A 140 11.68 -8.04 6.80
CA ARG A 140 11.46 -6.98 7.77
C ARG A 140 12.71 -6.86 8.65
N PRO A 141 13.47 -5.76 8.57
CA PRO A 141 14.62 -5.54 9.46
C PRO A 141 14.22 -5.61 10.94
N ALA A 142 15.18 -5.95 11.81
CA ALA A 142 14.94 -6.00 13.24
C ALA A 142 14.52 -4.62 13.78
N GLY A 143 13.43 -4.58 14.56
CA GLY A 143 12.92 -3.33 15.13
C GLY A 143 12.24 -2.40 14.13
N HIS A 144 12.04 -2.84 12.88
CA HIS A 144 11.36 -2.07 11.84
C HIS A 144 9.88 -1.82 12.18
N GLU A 145 9.48 -0.57 12.07
CA GLU A 145 8.15 -0.05 12.35
C GLU A 145 7.36 0.13 11.04
N SER A 146 6.05 -0.05 11.13
CA SER A 146 5.09 0.22 10.05
C SER A 146 4.13 1.31 10.50
N MET A 147 3.67 2.15 9.58
CA MET A 147 2.67 3.16 9.92
C MET A 147 1.30 2.58 9.68
N ALA A 148 0.47 2.47 10.72
CA ALA A 148 -0.94 2.19 10.55
C ALA A 148 -1.80 3.29 11.15
N VAL A 149 -3.00 3.50 10.61
CA VAL A 149 -3.93 4.54 11.06
C VAL A 149 -5.37 4.14 10.83
N VAL A 150 -6.26 4.60 11.72
CA VAL A 150 -7.71 4.54 11.52
C VAL A 150 -8.23 5.90 11.08
N ILE A 151 -8.87 5.96 9.92
CA ILE A 151 -9.57 7.12 9.38
C ILE A 151 -11.07 7.03 9.73
N PRO A 152 -11.59 7.91 10.61
CA PRO A 152 -12.92 7.73 11.22
C PRO A 152 -14.00 8.66 10.65
N TRP A 153 -14.46 8.47 9.40
CA TRP A 153 -15.53 9.33 8.84
C TRP A 153 -16.82 9.34 9.66
N SER A 154 -17.19 8.21 10.27
CA SER A 154 -18.29 8.08 11.24
C SER A 154 -18.19 6.75 11.99
N ASP A 155 -19.07 6.50 12.97
CA ASP A 155 -19.14 5.21 13.66
C ASP A 155 -19.46 4.02 12.73
N LYS A 156 -20.02 4.29 11.54
CA LYS A 156 -20.42 3.28 10.56
C LYS A 156 -19.55 3.27 9.31
N ARG A 157 -18.63 4.24 9.17
CA ARG A 157 -17.74 4.40 8.01
C ARG A 157 -16.36 4.76 8.49
N PHE A 158 -15.40 3.87 8.27
CA PHE A 158 -14.04 4.00 8.75
C PHE A 158 -13.12 3.08 7.95
N GLN A 159 -11.83 3.37 7.99
CA GLN A 159 -10.80 2.51 7.38
C GLN A 159 -9.62 2.40 8.34
N TYR A 160 -9.21 1.18 8.62
CA TYR A 160 -7.87 0.89 9.12
C TYR A 160 -6.97 0.56 7.95
N THR A 161 -5.82 1.24 7.86
CA THR A 161 -4.78 0.92 6.89
C THR A 161 -3.44 0.80 7.59
N GLU A 162 -2.62 -0.15 7.16
CA GLU A 162 -1.19 -0.22 7.47
C GLU A 162 -0.40 -0.09 6.17
N LYS A 163 0.59 0.79 6.22
CA LYS A 163 1.56 1.04 5.17
C LYS A 163 2.93 0.69 5.70
N ASP A 164 3.59 -0.24 5.04
CA ASP A 164 4.86 -0.79 5.47
C ASP A 164 5.80 -0.85 4.28
N ASN A 165 6.66 0.18 4.19
CA ASN A 165 7.61 0.38 3.11
C ASN A 165 9.04 0.15 3.62
N THR A 166 10.07 0.41 2.79
CA THR A 166 11.50 0.23 3.10
C THR A 166 11.90 -1.21 3.42
N LEU A 167 11.14 -2.18 2.90
CA LEU A 167 11.39 -3.61 3.13
C LEU A 167 12.26 -4.17 2.00
N PRO A 168 13.49 -4.67 2.27
CA PRO A 168 14.30 -5.31 1.25
C PRO A 168 13.63 -6.57 0.70
N ALA A 169 13.68 -6.77 -0.61
CA ALA A 169 13.14 -7.95 -1.27
C ALA A 169 14.23 -8.73 -2.01
N SER A 170 14.21 -10.05 -1.91
CA SER A 170 15.13 -10.97 -2.60
C SER A 170 14.37 -12.21 -3.08
N GLY A 171 14.95 -12.97 -3.99
CA GLY A 171 14.33 -14.18 -4.55
C GLY A 171 14.29 -14.16 -6.07
N THR A 172 13.22 -14.68 -6.66
CA THR A 172 13.11 -14.88 -8.10
C THR A 172 11.81 -14.32 -8.65
N VAL A 173 11.89 -13.64 -9.79
CA VAL A 173 10.74 -13.26 -10.61
C VAL A 173 11.06 -13.69 -12.04
N VAL A 174 10.20 -14.53 -12.61
CA VAL A 174 10.29 -15.01 -13.98
C VAL A 174 9.04 -14.57 -14.73
N VAL A 175 9.23 -13.96 -15.89
CA VAL A 175 8.14 -13.48 -16.75
C VAL A 175 8.37 -13.97 -18.16
N ASP A 176 7.43 -14.75 -18.70
CA ASP A 176 7.52 -15.42 -20.02
C ASP A 176 8.84 -16.18 -20.24
N GLY A 177 9.34 -16.82 -19.18
CA GLY A 177 10.60 -17.56 -19.19
C GLY A 177 11.86 -16.69 -19.11
N ARG A 178 11.73 -15.37 -18.94
CA ARG A 178 12.84 -14.44 -18.69
C ARG A 178 12.97 -14.14 -17.20
N ASP A 179 14.19 -14.27 -16.68
CA ASP A 179 14.51 -13.87 -15.31
C ASP A 179 14.60 -12.35 -15.17
N TYR A 180 13.98 -11.84 -14.11
CA TYR A 180 14.06 -10.44 -13.69
C TYR A 180 14.83 -10.37 -12.37
N PRO A 181 16.01 -9.71 -12.34
CA PRO A 181 16.86 -9.71 -11.15
C PRO A 181 16.28 -8.83 -10.05
N LEU A 182 16.55 -9.21 -8.79
CA LEU A 182 16.27 -8.44 -7.58
C LEU A 182 17.62 -8.03 -6.95
N PRO A 183 18.29 -6.95 -7.43
CA PRO A 183 19.59 -6.59 -6.90
C PRO A 183 19.48 -6.14 -5.43
N ASP A 184 20.40 -6.65 -4.60
CA ASP A 184 20.49 -6.31 -3.18
C ASP A 184 20.68 -4.80 -3.00
N GLY A 185 20.02 -4.23 -1.99
CA GLY A 185 20.04 -2.80 -1.70
C GLY A 185 19.29 -1.92 -2.71
N GLN A 186 18.72 -2.50 -3.77
CA GLN A 186 18.01 -1.76 -4.82
C GLN A 186 16.60 -2.28 -5.08
N THR A 187 16.16 -3.33 -4.37
CA THR A 187 14.84 -3.92 -4.51
C THR A 187 14.07 -3.77 -3.22
N TRP A 188 12.96 -3.04 -3.30
CA TRP A 188 12.15 -2.67 -2.14
C TRP A 188 10.72 -3.13 -2.31
N ALA A 189 10.09 -3.52 -1.21
CA ALA A 189 8.69 -3.84 -1.17
C ALA A 189 7.91 -2.84 -0.30
N VAL A 190 6.65 -2.64 -0.66
CA VAL A 190 5.66 -1.94 0.16
C VAL A 190 4.39 -2.78 0.29
N LEU A 191 3.86 -2.82 1.51
CA LEU A 191 2.53 -3.31 1.83
C LEU A 191 1.55 -2.13 1.92
N ASP A 192 0.37 -2.31 1.34
CA ASP A 192 -0.84 -1.63 1.74
C ASP A 192 -1.87 -2.67 2.20
N HIS A 193 -2.05 -2.71 3.51
CA HIS A 193 -3.08 -3.51 4.16
C HIS A 193 -4.28 -2.61 4.43
N GLY A 194 -5.47 -3.03 3.99
CA GLY A 194 -6.68 -2.26 4.24
C GLY A 194 -7.83 -3.09 4.78
N ARG A 195 -8.51 -2.54 5.80
CA ARG A 195 -9.70 -3.13 6.43
C ARG A 195 -10.67 -2.03 6.84
N GLY A 196 -11.86 -2.00 6.25
CA GLY A 196 -12.84 -0.99 6.65
C GLY A 196 -14.19 -1.04 5.96
N LYS A 197 -14.98 0.00 6.23
CA LYS A 197 -16.30 0.28 5.66
C LYS A 197 -16.27 1.66 5.02
N TRP A 198 -15.99 1.72 3.73
CA TRP A 198 -15.78 3.01 3.05
C TRP A 198 -17.09 3.74 2.74
N PRO A 199 -17.04 5.08 2.59
CA PRO A 199 -18.02 5.81 1.80
C PRO A 199 -18.17 5.19 0.40
N TYR A 200 -19.32 5.44 -0.24
CA TYR A 200 -19.60 4.87 -1.55
C TYR A 200 -18.70 5.47 -2.63
N ASP A 201 -18.63 6.81 -2.70
CA ASP A 201 -17.74 7.56 -3.59
C ASP A 201 -16.56 8.08 -2.78
N THR A 202 -15.33 7.76 -3.20
CA THR A 202 -14.12 8.26 -2.54
C THR A 202 -13.03 8.47 -3.57
N THR A 203 -12.32 9.58 -3.43
CA THR A 203 -11.10 9.89 -4.18
C THR A 203 -9.96 10.07 -3.20
N TRP A 204 -8.81 9.47 -3.48
CA TRP A 204 -7.60 9.64 -2.68
C TRP A 204 -6.38 9.86 -3.57
N ASN A 205 -5.36 10.43 -2.95
CA ASN A 205 -3.99 10.31 -3.40
C ASN A 205 -3.25 9.36 -2.46
N TRP A 206 -2.31 8.59 -3.00
CA TRP A 206 -1.37 7.80 -2.22
C TRP A 206 0.01 7.81 -2.89
N ALA A 207 1.07 7.91 -2.10
CA ALA A 207 2.44 7.71 -2.56
C ALA A 207 3.20 6.85 -1.57
N SER A 208 4.05 5.99 -2.11
CA SER A 208 5.06 5.28 -1.35
C SER A 208 6.37 5.27 -2.13
N ALA A 209 7.49 5.46 -1.42
CA ALA A 209 8.83 5.34 -1.96
C ALA A 209 9.79 4.72 -0.96
N SER A 210 10.86 4.11 -1.45
CA SER A 210 11.91 3.53 -0.63
C SER A 210 13.25 3.57 -1.36
N GLY A 211 14.32 3.88 -0.63
CA GLY A 211 15.67 3.86 -1.19
C GLY A 211 16.73 4.20 -0.16
N ALA A 212 17.97 3.80 -0.44
CA ALA A 212 19.13 4.22 0.32
C ALA A 212 19.65 5.56 -0.22
N VAL A 213 19.93 6.51 0.67
CA VAL A 213 20.56 7.81 0.38
C VAL A 213 21.66 8.03 1.42
N GLY A 214 22.91 7.99 0.97
CA GLY A 214 24.05 7.97 1.89
C GLY A 214 23.99 6.74 2.80
N ASP A 215 24.08 6.95 4.11
CA ASP A 215 24.04 5.89 5.13
C ASP A 215 22.62 5.58 5.63
N HIS A 216 21.58 6.22 5.07
CA HIS A 216 20.20 6.10 5.52
C HIS A 216 19.31 5.38 4.52
N VAL A 217 18.38 4.57 5.01
CA VAL A 217 17.22 4.09 4.24
C VAL A 217 16.05 5.02 4.52
N ILE A 218 15.52 5.62 3.45
CA ILE A 218 14.44 6.61 3.51
C ILE A 218 13.18 6.02 2.86
N GLY A 219 12.08 6.10 3.60
CA GLY A 219 10.74 5.73 3.19
C GLY A 219 9.80 6.92 3.21
N LEU A 220 9.08 7.13 2.11
CA LEU A 220 8.01 8.11 2.01
C LEU A 220 6.67 7.39 2.04
N GLN A 221 5.72 7.90 2.80
CA GLN A 221 4.35 7.38 2.84
C GLN A 221 3.40 8.57 2.99
N PHE A 222 2.73 8.92 1.90
CA PHE A 222 1.85 10.09 1.85
C PHE A 222 0.46 9.71 1.33
N GLY A 223 -0.57 10.22 2.00
CA GLY A 223 -1.95 10.18 1.56
C GLY A 223 -2.53 11.58 1.39
N GLY A 224 -3.65 11.68 0.68
CA GLY A 224 -4.37 12.95 0.54
C GLY A 224 -5.82 12.78 0.10
N LYS A 225 -6.61 13.85 0.27
CA LYS A 225 -8.03 13.98 -0.07
C LYS A 225 -9.01 13.19 0.81
N TRP A 226 -8.86 11.87 0.91
CA TRP A 226 -9.85 11.01 1.58
C TRP A 226 -9.88 11.17 3.12
N THR A 227 -8.79 11.68 3.68
CA THR A 227 -8.59 11.94 5.12
C THR A 227 -9.05 13.33 5.57
N VAL A 228 -9.30 14.24 4.62
CA VAL A 228 -9.56 15.65 4.90
C VAL A 228 -10.76 15.82 5.82
N GLY A 229 -10.55 16.55 6.91
CA GLY A 229 -11.57 16.86 7.91
C GLY A 229 -11.85 15.72 8.91
N THR A 230 -11.15 14.59 8.83
CA THR A 230 -11.32 13.47 9.78
C THR A 230 -10.47 13.62 11.05
N GLY A 231 -9.50 14.54 11.04
CA GLY A 231 -8.54 14.76 12.13
C GLY A 231 -7.40 13.74 12.17
N MET A 232 -7.32 12.83 11.20
CA MET A 232 -6.29 11.79 11.07
C MET A 232 -5.69 11.85 9.67
N THR A 233 -4.41 11.52 9.50
CA THR A 233 -3.77 11.42 8.16
C THR A 233 -2.97 10.13 8.00
N GLU A 234 -2.75 9.71 6.75
CA GLU A 234 -1.90 8.57 6.40
C GLU A 234 -0.42 8.97 6.21
N ASN A 235 -0.05 10.20 6.58
CA ASN A 235 1.27 10.76 6.26
C ASN A 235 2.31 10.36 7.30
N ALA A 236 3.43 9.79 6.86
CA ALA A 236 4.60 9.48 7.68
C ALA A 236 5.89 9.36 6.85
N LEU A 237 7.02 9.44 7.55
CA LEU A 237 8.34 9.06 7.05
C LEU A 237 8.78 7.79 7.77
N CYS A 238 9.53 6.93 7.08
CA CYS A 238 10.24 5.81 7.70
C CYS A 238 11.73 5.99 7.46
N ILE A 239 12.49 6.31 8.51
CA ILE A 239 13.95 6.50 8.42
C ILE A 239 14.62 5.36 9.19
N ASP A 240 15.43 4.56 8.49
CA ASP A 240 16.12 3.40 9.07
C ASP A 240 15.19 2.46 9.86
N GLY A 241 13.97 2.27 9.35
CA GLY A 241 12.94 1.45 9.97
C GLY A 241 12.20 2.10 11.14
N ARG A 242 12.36 3.41 11.38
CA ARG A 242 11.68 4.17 12.43
C ARG A 242 10.64 5.09 11.81
N VAL A 243 9.39 4.99 12.27
CA VAL A 243 8.28 5.77 11.75
C VAL A 243 8.18 7.10 12.47
N SER A 244 8.18 8.19 11.69
CA SER A 244 7.86 9.55 12.13
C SER A 244 6.53 9.99 11.52
N LYS A 245 5.49 10.15 12.35
CA LYS A 245 4.16 10.56 11.89
C LYS A 245 4.16 12.03 11.48
N ILE A 246 3.58 12.31 10.31
CA ILE A 246 3.28 13.67 9.87
C ILE A 246 1.80 13.94 10.19
N SER A 247 1.53 14.72 11.24
CA SER A 247 0.17 15.09 11.65
C SER A 247 -0.35 16.34 10.91
N GLN A 248 -0.11 16.38 9.61
CA GLN A 248 -0.48 17.50 8.73
C GLN A 248 -1.08 16.95 7.43
N GLU A 249 -2.09 17.64 6.90
CA GLU A 249 -2.54 17.43 5.52
C GLU A 249 -1.49 18.04 4.58
N LEU A 250 -0.96 17.22 3.67
CA LEU A 250 0.04 17.67 2.70
C LEU A 250 -0.64 18.31 1.49
N GLU A 251 -0.01 19.35 0.94
CA GLU A 251 -0.42 19.95 -0.32
C GLU A 251 0.12 19.13 -1.49
N TRP A 252 -0.77 18.70 -2.39
CA TRP A 252 -0.43 17.96 -3.60
C TRP A 252 -0.69 18.81 -4.83
N THR A 253 0.32 19.05 -5.67
CA THR A 253 0.16 19.68 -6.97
C THR A 253 0.65 18.76 -8.07
N TYR A 254 -0.19 18.52 -9.08
CA TYR A 254 0.15 17.72 -10.25
C TYR A 254 -0.81 18.07 -11.39
N GLY A 255 -0.36 17.80 -12.61
CA GLY A 255 -1.10 18.05 -13.86
C GLY A 255 -1.34 16.74 -14.62
N PRO A 256 -1.06 16.68 -15.93
CA PRO A 256 -1.00 15.42 -16.66
C PRO A 256 -0.16 14.39 -15.90
N TRP A 257 -0.55 13.12 -15.93
CA TRP A 257 -0.04 12.09 -15.01
C TRP A 257 1.49 11.88 -15.06
N LEU A 258 2.09 12.10 -16.22
CA LEU A 258 3.54 11.96 -16.45
C LEU A 258 4.33 13.28 -16.34
N GLU A 259 3.70 14.36 -15.90
CA GLU A 259 4.40 15.58 -15.48
C GLU A 259 4.78 15.49 -14.00
N PRO A 260 5.79 16.23 -13.50
CA PRO A 260 6.19 16.17 -12.10
C PRO A 260 5.05 16.50 -11.11
N TRP A 261 5.02 15.77 -9.98
CA TRP A 261 4.07 16.00 -8.89
C TRP A 261 4.84 16.59 -7.71
N THR A 262 4.31 17.59 -7.03
CA THR A 262 4.90 18.11 -5.80
C THR A 262 4.03 17.75 -4.59
N VAL A 263 4.69 17.43 -3.48
CA VAL A 263 4.06 17.21 -2.18
C VAL A 263 4.76 18.09 -1.17
N ARG A 264 4.01 19.00 -0.52
CA ARG A 264 4.55 20.03 0.37
C ARG A 264 3.87 20.04 1.73
N GLY A 265 4.62 20.38 2.76
CA GLY A 265 4.21 20.58 4.16
C GLY A 265 5.34 21.22 4.96
N ASP A 266 5.19 21.30 6.28
CA ASP A 266 6.17 21.97 7.15
C ASP A 266 7.54 21.24 7.15
N ASP A 267 7.48 19.90 7.11
CA ASP A 267 8.63 18.99 7.15
C ASP A 267 8.79 18.18 5.85
N VAL A 268 8.09 18.57 4.78
CA VAL A 268 8.10 17.85 3.49
C VAL A 268 8.19 18.85 2.36
N ASP A 269 9.25 18.75 1.55
CA ASP A 269 9.37 19.42 0.26
C ASP A 269 9.97 18.43 -0.75
N VAL A 270 9.09 17.69 -1.43
CA VAL A 270 9.52 16.69 -2.41
C VAL A 270 8.79 16.84 -3.74
N THR A 271 9.47 16.38 -4.79
CA THR A 271 8.98 16.30 -6.16
C THR A 271 9.11 14.86 -6.65
N PHE A 272 8.03 14.31 -7.18
CA PHE A 272 8.00 13.04 -7.88
C PHE A 272 8.15 13.25 -9.38
N HIS A 273 9.04 12.48 -9.98
CA HIS A 273 9.33 12.47 -11.41
C HIS A 273 8.81 11.16 -12.00
N PRO A 274 7.56 11.13 -12.49
CA PRO A 274 6.99 9.94 -13.09
C PRO A 274 7.71 9.59 -14.39
N ARG A 275 7.87 8.28 -14.64
CA ARG A 275 8.37 7.74 -15.92
C ARG A 275 7.41 6.77 -16.58
N PHE A 276 6.41 6.31 -15.84
CA PHE A 276 5.49 5.29 -16.29
C PHE A 276 4.13 5.45 -15.63
N GLU A 277 3.05 5.32 -16.39
CA GLU A 277 1.67 5.40 -15.88
C GLU A 277 0.96 4.06 -16.07
N ARG A 278 0.48 3.51 -14.96
CA ARG A 278 -0.49 2.42 -14.93
C ARG A 278 -1.89 3.02 -14.78
N ALA A 279 -2.60 3.15 -15.89
CA ALA A 279 -4.00 3.60 -15.93
C ALA A 279 -4.95 2.39 -15.94
N THR A 280 -5.87 2.33 -14.98
CA THR A 280 -6.93 1.32 -14.96
C THR A 280 -8.29 1.98 -14.80
N LYS A 281 -9.27 1.54 -15.59
CA LYS A 281 -10.63 2.05 -15.55
C LYS A 281 -11.63 0.92 -15.67
N THR A 282 -12.52 0.81 -14.69
CA THR A 282 -13.66 -0.11 -14.71
C THR A 282 -14.93 0.69 -14.50
N ASN A 283 -15.94 0.44 -15.34
CA ASN A 283 -17.26 1.04 -15.19
C ASN A 283 -18.32 -0.01 -15.54
N VAL A 284 -18.89 -0.65 -14.51
CA VAL A 284 -19.86 -1.73 -14.67
C VAL A 284 -20.99 -1.54 -13.65
N GLY A 285 -22.16 -1.13 -14.13
CA GLY A 285 -23.35 -0.94 -13.31
C GLY A 285 -23.16 0.13 -12.23
N VAL A 286 -23.17 -0.28 -10.97
CA VAL A 286 -22.94 0.60 -9.80
C VAL A 286 -21.47 0.65 -9.36
N ILE A 287 -20.58 -0.04 -10.07
CA ILE A 287 -19.15 -0.08 -9.75
C ILE A 287 -18.39 0.79 -10.73
N PHE A 288 -17.64 1.76 -10.19
CA PHE A 288 -16.70 2.57 -10.94
C PHE A 288 -15.36 2.58 -10.23
N THR A 289 -14.27 2.36 -10.97
CA THR A 289 -12.91 2.57 -10.46
C THR A 289 -12.09 3.22 -11.55
N GLU A 290 -11.36 4.27 -11.22
CA GLU A 290 -10.37 4.90 -12.09
C GLU A 290 -9.12 5.17 -11.26
N VAL A 291 -8.00 4.54 -11.63
CA VAL A 291 -6.72 4.65 -10.92
C VAL A 291 -5.64 4.99 -11.92
N HIS A 292 -4.90 6.04 -11.60
CA HIS A 292 -3.69 6.45 -12.30
C HIS A 292 -2.54 6.32 -11.32
N GLN A 293 -1.82 5.20 -11.40
CA GLN A 293 -0.65 4.93 -10.56
C GLN A 293 0.62 5.14 -11.39
N CYS A 294 1.35 6.19 -11.06
CA CYS A 294 2.56 6.57 -11.78
C CYS A 294 3.79 6.09 -11.02
N PHE A 295 4.72 5.44 -11.70
CA PHE A 295 5.99 4.96 -11.15
C PHE A 295 7.13 5.86 -11.60
N GLY A 296 8.10 6.07 -10.71
CA GLY A 296 9.18 7.02 -10.94
C GLY A 296 10.13 7.10 -9.76
N HIS A 297 10.73 8.27 -9.59
CA HIS A 297 11.62 8.56 -8.48
C HIS A 297 11.29 9.90 -7.82
N TRP A 298 11.71 10.05 -6.57
CA TRP A 298 11.48 11.25 -5.78
C TRP A 298 12.80 11.99 -5.54
N THR A 299 12.72 13.31 -5.49
CA THR A 299 13.82 14.21 -5.11
C THR A 299 13.31 15.29 -4.17
N GLY A 300 14.16 15.84 -3.31
CA GLY A 300 13.82 16.97 -2.44
C GLY A 300 14.39 16.80 -1.03
N THR A 301 13.66 17.29 -0.04
CA THR A 301 14.03 17.17 1.37
C THR A 301 12.83 16.82 2.24
N VAL A 302 13.10 16.08 3.31
CA VAL A 302 12.13 15.78 4.36
C VAL A 302 12.79 15.96 5.72
N ARG A 303 12.00 16.25 6.75
CA ARG A 303 12.48 16.36 8.12
C ARG A 303 11.76 15.37 9.02
N ALA A 304 12.52 14.56 9.74
CA ALA A 304 12.01 13.62 10.72
C ALA A 304 12.66 13.93 12.07
N GLU A 305 11.84 14.13 13.11
CA GLU A 305 12.31 14.42 14.48
C GLU A 305 13.31 15.59 14.57
N GLY A 306 13.13 16.61 13.72
CA GLY A 306 14.01 17.79 13.66
C GLY A 306 15.28 17.61 12.83
N VAL A 307 15.55 16.41 12.30
CA VAL A 307 16.69 16.11 11.42
C VAL A 307 16.24 16.14 9.96
N GLU A 308 16.96 16.87 9.12
CA GLU A 308 16.69 16.97 7.69
C GLU A 308 17.42 15.87 6.92
N TYR A 309 16.72 15.25 5.98
CA TYR A 309 17.21 14.18 5.10
C TYR A 309 17.01 14.59 3.65
N ALA A 310 18.06 14.41 2.85
CA ALA A 310 17.96 14.54 1.41
C ALA A 310 17.19 13.34 0.84
N VAL A 311 16.24 13.62 -0.03
CA VAL A 311 15.60 12.64 -0.89
C VAL A 311 16.24 12.78 -2.25
N ASP A 312 16.98 11.76 -2.70
CA ASP A 312 17.69 11.81 -3.98
C ASP A 312 17.53 10.48 -4.74
N GLY A 313 16.69 10.51 -5.77
CA GLY A 313 16.50 9.37 -6.67
C GLY A 313 15.84 8.13 -6.07
N ILE A 314 15.21 8.23 -4.88
CA ILE A 314 14.54 7.07 -4.28
C ILE A 314 13.31 6.68 -5.10
N ARG A 315 13.11 5.39 -5.31
CA ARG A 315 12.10 4.86 -6.24
C ARG A 315 10.79 4.59 -5.52
N GLY A 316 9.70 4.79 -6.24
CA GLY A 316 8.36 4.63 -5.71
C GLY A 316 7.29 4.92 -6.75
N PHE A 317 6.11 5.25 -6.25
CA PHE A 317 4.99 5.70 -7.05
C PHE A 317 4.20 6.81 -6.35
N ALA A 318 3.39 7.50 -7.14
CA ALA A 318 2.28 8.33 -6.69
C ALA A 318 1.03 7.93 -7.48
N GLU A 319 -0.13 7.93 -6.83
CA GLU A 319 -1.40 7.63 -7.48
C GLU A 319 -2.48 8.62 -7.12
N GLN A 320 -3.42 8.79 -8.06
CA GLN A 320 -4.77 9.20 -7.75
C GLN A 320 -5.71 8.04 -8.08
N ALA A 321 -6.60 7.72 -7.15
CA ALA A 321 -7.66 6.76 -7.36
C ALA A 321 -9.02 7.37 -7.02
N GLN A 322 -10.01 7.03 -7.84
CA GLN A 322 -11.42 7.29 -7.59
C GLN A 322 -12.17 5.98 -7.64
N MET A 323 -13.00 5.72 -6.63
CA MET A 323 -13.83 4.54 -6.62
C MET A 323 -15.27 4.84 -6.18
N ARG A 324 -16.22 4.15 -6.83
CA ARG A 324 -17.64 4.05 -6.46
C ARG A 324 -18.04 2.59 -6.36
N TRP A 325 -18.28 2.10 -5.14
CA TRP A 325 -18.48 0.67 -4.81
C TRP A 325 -19.05 0.49 -3.41
#